data_AF-A0A7L2SX46-F1
#
_entry.id   AF-A0A7L2SX46-F1
#
_cell.length_a   1.000
_cell.length_b   1.000
_cell.length_c   1.000
_cell.angle_alpha   90.00
_cell.angle_beta   90.00
_cell.angle_gamma   90.00
#
_symmetry.space_group_name_H-M   'P 1'
#
loop_
_entity.id
_entity.type
_entity.pdbx_description
1 polymer ?
#
loop_
_entity_poly.entity_id
_entity_poly.type
_entity_poly.pdbx_seq_one_letter_code
_entity_poly.pdbx_strand_id
1 'polypeptide(L)'
;DPVPPLQVIRPEPCGVCGSRIRFGKAAIKCFQCQLLLHTKCREQCPSLCVPRPHHHAWPREGVLADFAPSTPPLVPTLVVQCVTEVEMRGLTETGLYRVPGAEQLVREWKRKLLRAGGVLPALSSVTDIHVVCGVLKDFLRG
;
A
#
# COMPACT_ATOMS: atom_id res chain seq x y z
N ASP A 1 4.72 -25.81 2.90
CA ASP A 1 4.37 -25.61 4.33
C ASP A 1 2.90 -25.29 4.53
N PRO A 2 2.22 -25.83 5.56
CA PRO A 2 0.83 -25.48 5.84
C PRO A 2 0.77 -24.07 6.45
N VAL A 3 0.03 -23.17 5.81
CA VAL A 3 -0.20 -21.81 6.32
C VAL A 3 -0.96 -21.90 7.66
N PRO A 4 -0.43 -21.34 8.76
CA PRO A 4 -1.11 -21.40 10.06
C PRO A 4 -2.43 -20.61 10.04
N PRO A 5 -3.47 -21.08 10.74
CA PRO A 5 -4.72 -20.36 10.84
C PRO A 5 -4.53 -19.04 11.61
N LEU A 6 -5.15 -17.97 11.10
CA LEU A 6 -5.16 -16.65 11.71
C LEU A 6 -6.51 -16.37 12.36
N GLN A 7 -6.51 -15.54 13.40
CA GLN A 7 -7.73 -15.05 14.03
C GLN A 7 -8.27 -13.84 13.26
N VAL A 8 -9.55 -13.89 12.89
CA VAL A 8 -10.19 -12.82 12.14
C VAL A 8 -10.63 -11.70 13.08
N ILE A 9 -9.95 -10.56 13.02
CA ILE A 9 -10.24 -9.35 13.79
C ILE A 9 -11.28 -8.46 13.07
N ARG A 10 -11.46 -8.63 11.75
CA ARG A 10 -12.45 -7.92 10.94
C ARG A 10 -13.25 -8.89 10.07
N PRO A 11 -14.60 -8.87 10.09
CA PRO A 11 -15.40 -9.80 9.31
C PRO A 11 -15.18 -9.64 7.80
N GLU A 12 -14.58 -10.64 7.18
CA GLU A 12 -14.24 -10.67 5.76
C GLU A 12 -14.92 -11.89 5.08
N PRO A 13 -15.33 -11.79 3.81
CA PRO A 13 -16.02 -12.88 3.12
C PRO A 13 -15.06 -14.02 2.77
N CYS A 14 -15.50 -15.26 2.97
CA CYS A 14 -14.80 -16.45 2.51
C CYS A 14 -14.81 -16.51 0.98
N GLY A 15 -13.64 -16.66 0.37
CA GLY A 15 -13.49 -16.72 -1.08
C GLY A 15 -14.06 -17.97 -1.78
N VAL A 16 -14.46 -19.00 -1.02
CA VAL A 16 -15.08 -20.23 -1.57
C VAL A 16 -16.60 -20.24 -1.38
N CYS A 17 -17.10 -19.95 -0.18
CA CYS A 17 -18.54 -20.05 0.12
C CYS A 17 -19.28 -18.70 0.14
N GLY A 18 -18.58 -17.58 -0.06
CA GLY A 18 -19.15 -16.22 -0.03
C GLY A 18 -19.63 -15.73 1.33
N SER A 19 -19.74 -16.62 2.32
CA SER A 19 -20.21 -16.29 3.67
C SER A 19 -19.15 -15.53 4.47
N ARG A 20 -19.59 -14.59 5.33
CA ARG A 20 -18.71 -13.81 6.21
C ARG A 20 -18.08 -14.68 7.30
N ILE A 21 -16.76 -14.59 7.43
CA ILE A 21 -16.04 -15.18 8.56
C ILE A 21 -16.28 -14.29 9.78
N ARG A 22 -16.87 -14.84 10.84
CA ARG A 22 -17.24 -14.08 12.03
C ARG A 22 -16.00 -13.65 12.82
N PHE A 23 -16.12 -12.54 13.54
CA PHE A 23 -15.10 -12.05 14.46
C PHE A 23 -14.63 -13.15 15.43
N GLY A 24 -13.31 -13.24 15.64
CA GLY A 24 -12.70 -14.22 16.54
C GLY A 24 -12.67 -15.66 16.03
N LYS A 25 -13.15 -15.94 14.80
CA LYS A 25 -13.03 -17.27 14.19
C LYS A 25 -11.69 -17.44 13.46
N ALA A 26 -11.19 -18.67 13.47
CA ALA A 26 -10.01 -19.06 12.73
C ALA A 26 -10.29 -19.08 11.22
N ALA A 27 -9.37 -18.52 10.45
CA ALA A 27 -9.39 -18.51 8.99
C ALA A 27 -8.01 -18.85 8.43
N ILE A 28 -7.97 -19.27 7.16
CA ILE A 28 -6.74 -19.52 6.43
C ILE A 28 -6.60 -18.43 5.38
N LYS A 29 -5.45 -17.76 5.35
CA LYS A 29 -5.16 -16.71 4.38
C LYS A 29 -3.96 -17.11 3.53
N CYS A 30 -4.14 -17.30 2.22
CA CYS A 30 -3.02 -17.63 1.35
C CYS A 30 -2.02 -16.46 1.28
N PHE A 31 -0.73 -16.71 1.49
CA PHE A 31 0.29 -15.67 1.37
C PHE A 31 0.45 -15.16 -0.08
N GLN A 32 0.37 -16.07 -1.06
CA GLN A 32 0.61 -15.78 -2.47
C GLN A 32 -0.57 -15.09 -3.17
N CYS A 33 -1.82 -15.49 -2.88
CA CYS A 33 -3.00 -14.93 -3.54
C CYS A 33 -3.93 -14.13 -2.61
N GLN A 34 -3.59 -14.00 -1.34
CA GLN A 34 -4.36 -13.29 -0.29
C GLN A 34 -5.80 -13.79 -0.09
N LEU A 35 -6.14 -14.95 -0.68
CA LEU A 35 -7.46 -15.58 -0.54
C LEU A 35 -7.71 -15.96 0.93
N LEU A 36 -8.78 -15.44 1.50
CA LEU A 36 -9.22 -15.72 2.86
C LEU A 36 -10.35 -16.76 2.86
N LEU A 37 -10.21 -17.81 3.65
CA LEU A 37 -11.11 -18.96 3.68
C LEU A 37 -11.43 -19.38 5.12
N HIS A 38 -12.60 -19.96 5.34
CA HIS A 38 -12.83 -20.76 6.54
C HIS A 38 -11.88 -21.96 6.54
N THR A 39 -11.46 -22.42 7.73
CA THR A 39 -10.67 -23.65 7.87
C THR A 39 -11.34 -24.86 7.21
N LYS A 40 -12.67 -24.94 7.29
CA LYS A 40 -13.49 -26.00 6.67
C LYS A 40 -13.61 -25.89 5.14
N CYS A 41 -13.48 -24.69 4.58
CA CYS A 41 -13.59 -24.46 3.14
C CYS A 41 -12.27 -24.72 2.39
N ARG A 42 -11.20 -25.12 3.11
CA ARG A 42 -9.90 -25.44 2.52
C ARG A 42 -9.97 -26.55 1.48
N GLU A 43 -10.71 -27.62 1.79
CA GLU A 43 -10.81 -28.80 0.92
C GLU A 43 -11.68 -28.58 -0.31
N GLN A 44 -12.59 -27.59 -0.27
CA GLN A 44 -13.39 -27.17 -1.42
C GLN A 44 -12.72 -26.08 -2.26
N CYS A 45 -11.48 -25.71 -1.94
CA CYS A 45 -10.74 -24.72 -2.73
C CYS A 45 -10.24 -25.39 -4.03
N PRO A 46 -10.57 -24.85 -5.22
CA PRO A 46 -9.92 -25.27 -6.45
C PRO A 46 -8.42 -25.04 -6.28
N SER A 47 -7.59 -26.05 -6.57
CA SER A 47 -6.13 -26.04 -6.31
C SER A 47 -5.34 -25.03 -7.15
N LEU A 48 -6.02 -24.13 -7.87
CA LEU A 48 -5.42 -23.11 -8.71
C LEU A 48 -5.14 -21.86 -7.87
N CYS A 49 -4.05 -21.92 -7.09
CA CYS A 49 -3.45 -20.72 -6.54
C CYS A 49 -2.82 -19.93 -7.68
N VAL A 50 -3.63 -19.11 -8.36
CA VAL A 50 -3.12 -18.13 -9.30
C VAL A 50 -2.59 -16.98 -8.43
N PRO A 51 -1.27 -16.66 -8.46
CA PRO A 51 -0.78 -15.45 -7.84
C PRO A 51 -1.52 -14.30 -8.52
N ARG A 52 -2.49 -13.73 -7.81
CA ARG A 52 -3.06 -12.47 -8.25
C ARG A 52 -1.88 -11.51 -8.29
N PRO A 53 -1.67 -10.74 -9.39
CA PRO A 53 -0.80 -9.58 -9.27
C PRO A 53 -1.28 -8.87 -8.02
N HIS A 54 -0.36 -8.55 -7.11
CA HIS A 54 -0.72 -7.94 -5.86
C HIS A 54 -1.42 -6.62 -6.17
N HIS A 55 -2.72 -6.67 -6.42
CA HIS A 55 -3.65 -5.64 -6.07
C HIS A 55 -3.65 -5.70 -4.56
N HIS A 56 -2.55 -5.23 -3.97
CA HIS A 56 -2.61 -4.50 -2.75
C HIS A 56 -3.79 -3.55 -3.00
N ALA A 57 -4.94 -3.85 -2.42
CA ALA A 57 -5.78 -2.79 -1.93
C ALA A 57 -4.83 -2.08 -0.95
N TRP A 58 -4.02 -1.16 -1.48
CA TRP A 58 -2.93 -0.52 -0.77
C TRP A 58 -3.54 -0.08 0.55
N PRO A 59 -3.03 -0.60 1.68
CA PRO A 59 -3.64 -0.34 2.97
C PRO A 59 -3.82 1.16 3.06
N ARG A 60 -5.07 1.58 3.33
CA ARG A 60 -5.39 2.99 3.51
C ARG A 60 -4.52 3.59 4.64
N GLU A 61 -4.03 2.71 5.52
CA GLU A 61 -3.00 2.85 6.54
C GLU A 61 -2.19 1.54 6.59
N GLY A 62 -0.86 1.60 6.49
CA GLY A 62 0.07 0.48 6.61
C GLY A 62 1.35 0.94 7.31
N VAL A 63 2.16 0.01 7.82
CA VAL A 63 3.45 0.36 8.44
C VAL A 63 4.44 0.65 7.32
N LEU A 64 5.41 1.55 7.53
CA LEU A 64 6.41 1.95 6.52
C LEU A 64 7.05 0.74 5.79
N ALA A 65 7.26 -0.36 6.51
CA ALA A 65 7.81 -1.61 5.98
C ALA A 65 6.94 -2.25 4.87
N ASP A 66 5.62 -2.05 4.90
CA ASP A 66 4.69 -2.58 3.88
C ASP A 66 4.91 -1.93 2.51
N PHE A 67 5.57 -0.76 2.48
CA PHE A 67 5.81 0.02 1.28
C PHE A 67 7.25 -0.11 0.76
N ALA A 68 8.14 -0.77 1.51
CA ALA A 68 9.53 -0.97 1.14
C ALA A 68 9.68 -2.22 0.24
N PRO A 69 10.67 -2.25 -0.67
CA PRO A 69 11.01 -3.45 -1.41
C PRO A 69 11.56 -4.53 -0.46
N SER A 70 11.44 -5.81 -0.85
CA SER A 70 11.98 -6.94 -0.07
C SER A 70 13.50 -7.06 -0.13
N THR A 71 14.15 -6.27 -0.99
CA THR A 71 15.61 -6.25 -1.19
C THR A 71 16.18 -4.87 -0.87
N PRO A 72 17.41 -4.76 -0.36
CA PRO A 72 18.06 -3.47 -0.14
C PRO A 72 18.16 -2.62 -1.43
N PRO A 73 18.06 -1.29 -1.33
CA PRO A 73 17.74 -0.52 -0.12
C PRO A 73 16.26 -0.64 0.25
N LEU A 74 15.97 -0.88 1.54
CA LEU A 74 14.61 -1.09 2.08
C LEU A 74 13.84 0.23 2.21
N VAL A 75 13.80 1.02 1.13
CA VAL A 75 13.20 2.35 1.10
C VAL A 75 12.01 2.33 0.14
N PRO A 76 10.81 2.76 0.57
CA PRO A 76 9.66 2.86 -0.31
C PRO A 76 9.95 3.72 -1.54
N THR A 77 9.56 3.24 -2.72
CA THR A 77 9.80 3.94 -3.99
C THR A 77 9.19 5.35 -4.00
N LEU A 78 8.06 5.55 -3.31
CA LEU A 78 7.44 6.87 -3.12
C LEU A 78 8.41 7.86 -2.47
N VAL A 79 9.12 7.43 -1.43
CA VAL A 79 10.08 8.28 -0.70
C VAL A 79 11.22 8.67 -1.61
N VAL A 80 11.80 7.69 -2.32
CA VAL A 80 12.91 7.93 -3.27
C VAL A 80 12.50 8.97 -4.30
N GLN A 81 11.35 8.80 -4.96
CA GLN A 81 10.90 9.73 -5.99
C GLN A 81 10.61 11.13 -5.45
N CYS A 82 9.93 11.25 -4.31
CA CYS A 82 9.66 12.55 -3.73
C CYS A 82 10.95 13.28 -3.37
N VAL A 83 11.95 12.59 -2.82
CA VAL A 83 13.25 13.18 -2.48
C VAL A 83 14.00 13.58 -3.75
N THR A 84 14.10 12.69 -4.74
CA THR A 84 14.76 13.00 -6.02
C THR A 84 14.14 14.21 -6.70
N GLU A 85 12.82 14.35 -6.69
CA GLU A 85 12.13 15.50 -7.27
C GLU A 85 12.44 16.80 -6.50
N VAL A 86 12.47 16.74 -5.16
CA VAL A 86 12.84 17.90 -4.33
C VAL A 86 14.30 18.29 -4.52
N GLU A 87 15.22 17.34 -4.64
CA GLU A 87 16.63 17.63 -4.93
C GLU A 87 16.82 18.23 -6.31
N MET A 88 16.06 17.76 -7.31
CA MET A 88 16.16 18.23 -8.70
C MET A 88 15.73 19.69 -8.89
N ARG A 89 14.63 20.12 -8.26
CA ARG A 89 14.05 21.46 -8.51
C ARG A 89 13.63 22.25 -7.28
N GLY A 90 13.65 21.63 -6.10
CA GLY A 90 13.17 22.24 -4.86
C GLY A 90 14.22 23.02 -4.09
N LEU A 91 15.52 22.74 -4.28
CA LEU A 91 16.58 23.29 -3.42
C LEU A 91 16.70 24.82 -3.46
N THR A 92 16.20 25.46 -4.52
CA THR A 92 16.16 26.92 -4.67
C THR A 92 14.87 27.54 -4.12
N GLU A 93 13.87 26.74 -3.78
CA GLU A 93 12.57 27.20 -3.30
C GLU A 93 12.61 27.57 -1.82
N THR A 94 12.05 28.73 -1.48
CA THR A 94 12.06 29.20 -0.09
C THR A 94 11.05 28.42 0.76
N GLY A 95 11.46 28.03 1.97
CA GLY A 95 10.54 27.38 2.91
C GLY A 95 10.16 25.94 2.56
N LEU A 96 11.03 25.20 1.86
CA LEU A 96 10.93 23.75 1.69
C LEU A 96 10.55 23.05 3.01
N TYR A 97 9.63 22.09 2.92
CA TYR A 97 9.03 21.35 4.04
C TYR A 97 8.28 22.19 5.10
N ARG A 98 8.43 23.52 5.14
CA ARG A 98 7.74 24.43 6.06
C ARG A 98 6.44 24.96 5.47
N VAL A 99 6.47 25.42 4.22
CA VAL A 99 5.29 25.92 3.49
C VAL A 99 4.40 24.73 3.09
N PRO A 100 3.08 24.75 3.36
CA PRO A 100 2.18 23.71 2.93
C PRO A 100 1.83 23.88 1.44
N GLY A 101 1.91 22.80 0.67
CA GLY A 101 1.29 22.75 -0.66
C GLY A 101 -0.23 22.57 -0.57
N ALA A 102 -0.92 22.71 -1.70
CA ALA A 102 -2.37 22.54 -1.78
C ALA A 102 -2.83 21.15 -1.30
N GLU A 103 -3.60 21.10 -0.21
CA GLU A 103 -3.95 19.85 0.49
C GLU A 103 -4.69 18.83 -0.40
N GLN A 104 -5.58 19.32 -1.28
CA GLN A 104 -6.30 18.44 -2.21
C GLN A 104 -5.34 17.74 -3.18
N LEU A 105 -4.34 18.47 -3.70
CA LEU A 105 -3.32 17.89 -4.57
C LEU A 105 -2.42 16.92 -3.79
N VAL A 106 -2.04 17.25 -2.56
CA VAL A 106 -1.26 16.33 -1.70
C VAL A 106 -1.98 15.00 -1.52
N ARG A 107 -3.27 15.02 -1.16
CA ARG A 107 -4.08 13.81 -0.99
C ARG A 107 -4.28 13.05 -2.30
N GLU A 108 -4.49 13.77 -3.40
CA GLU A 108 -4.61 13.17 -4.73
C GLU A 108 -3.33 12.43 -5.15
N TRP A 109 -2.19 13.10 -5.04
CA TRP A 109 -0.89 12.55 -5.41
C TRP A 109 -0.45 11.41 -4.51
N LYS A 110 -0.65 11.50 -3.19
CA LYS A 110 -0.44 10.36 -2.27
C LYS A 110 -1.25 9.15 -2.74
N ARG A 111 -2.54 9.32 -3.03
CA ARG A 111 -3.38 8.20 -3.53
C ARG A 111 -2.91 7.65 -4.88
N LYS A 112 -2.48 8.52 -5.80
CA LYS A 112 -1.95 8.09 -7.11
C LYS A 112 -0.67 7.27 -6.96
N LEU A 113 0.29 7.75 -6.17
CA LEU A 113 1.57 7.08 -5.94
C LEU A 113 1.38 5.75 -5.21
N LEU A 114 0.52 5.70 -4.19
CA LEU A 114 0.22 4.44 -3.52
C LEU A 114 -0.47 3.45 -4.49
N ARG A 115 -1.41 3.88 -5.34
CA ARG A 115 -2.10 2.95 -6.27
C ARG A 115 -1.24 2.43 -7.42
N ALA A 116 -0.14 3.11 -7.74
CA ALA A 116 0.65 2.88 -8.94
C ALA A 116 1.42 1.54 -8.95
N GLY A 117 1.55 0.85 -7.80
CA GLY A 117 1.95 -0.57 -7.75
C GLY A 117 3.24 -0.95 -8.48
N GLY A 118 4.15 0.00 -8.72
CA GLY A 118 5.42 -0.22 -9.41
C GLY A 118 5.73 0.77 -10.55
N VAL A 119 4.71 1.28 -11.26
CA VAL A 119 4.91 2.29 -12.33
C VAL A 119 4.32 3.61 -11.88
N LEU A 120 5.15 4.39 -11.18
CA LEU A 120 4.71 5.63 -10.56
C LEU A 120 4.51 6.74 -11.61
N PRO A 121 3.41 7.53 -11.51
CA PRO A 121 3.22 8.71 -12.34
C PRO A 121 4.34 9.73 -12.10
N ALA A 122 4.78 10.40 -13.16
CA ALA A 122 5.86 11.37 -13.08
C ALA A 122 5.46 12.58 -12.21
N LEU A 123 6.17 12.77 -11.09
CA LEU A 123 6.01 13.92 -10.19
C LEU A 123 6.39 15.25 -10.85
N SER A 124 7.05 15.22 -12.00
CA SER A 124 7.35 16.39 -12.85
C SER A 124 6.10 17.15 -13.30
N SER A 125 4.93 16.48 -13.33
CA SER A 125 3.65 17.13 -13.64
C SER A 125 3.10 17.97 -12.48
N VAL A 126 3.68 17.86 -11.29
CA VAL A 126 3.32 18.70 -10.13
C VAL A 126 4.14 19.98 -10.19
N THR A 127 3.52 21.11 -10.53
CA THR A 127 4.24 22.40 -10.62
C THR A 127 4.75 22.87 -9.26
N ASP A 128 3.92 22.81 -8.22
CA ASP A 128 4.27 23.25 -6.87
C ASP A 128 5.10 22.20 -6.10
N ILE A 129 6.36 22.50 -5.77
CA ILE A 129 7.21 21.58 -5.02
C ILE A 129 6.73 21.36 -3.58
N HIS A 130 6.01 22.32 -3.00
CA HIS A 130 5.46 22.19 -1.65
C HIS A 130 4.38 21.12 -1.59
N VAL A 131 3.72 20.80 -2.71
CA VAL A 131 2.83 19.63 -2.82
C VAL A 131 3.64 18.34 -2.72
N VAL A 132 4.78 18.22 -3.41
CA VAL A 132 5.65 17.03 -3.32
C VAL A 132 6.20 16.86 -1.89
N CYS A 133 6.65 17.96 -1.27
CA CYS A 133 7.04 17.96 0.15
C CYS A 133 5.87 17.54 1.05
N GLY A 134 4.66 18.01 0.75
CA GLY A 134 3.43 17.65 1.45
C GLY A 134 3.12 16.16 1.36
N VAL A 135 3.24 15.57 0.16
CA VAL A 135 3.03 14.13 -0.07
C VAL A 135 4.01 13.30 0.75
N LEU A 136 5.30 13.66 0.74
CA LEU A 136 6.31 12.97 1.51
C LEU A 136 6.01 13.05 3.02
N LYS A 137 5.70 14.25 3.52
CA LYS A 137 5.33 14.45 4.94
C LYS A 137 4.09 13.65 5.32
N ASP A 138 3.05 13.69 4.49
CA ASP A 138 1.79 13.00 4.76
C ASP A 138 1.95 11.47 4.69
N PHE A 139 2.83 10.96 3.82
CA PHE A 139 3.16 9.54 3.78
C PHE A 139 3.87 9.07 5.06
N LEU A 140 4.86 9.84 5.54
CA LEU A 140 5.63 9.48 6.74
C LEU A 140 4.84 9.65 8.04
N ARG A 141 3.81 10.51 8.05
CA ARG A 141 2.96 10.74 9.23
C ARG A 141 1.91 9.66 9.48
N GLY A 142 1.52 8.91 8.44
CA GLY A 142 0.36 7.99 8.42
C GLY A 142 -0.83 8.62 7.72
#